data_AF-A0A9D6HMB1-F1
#
_entry.id   AF-A0A9D6HMB1-F1
#
_cell.length_a   1.000
_cell.length_b   1.000
_cell.length_c   1.000
_cell.angle_alpha   90.00
_cell.angle_beta   90.00
_cell.angle_gamma   90.00
#
_symmetry.space_group_name_H-M   'P 1'
#
loop_
_entity.id
_entity.type
_entity.pdbx_description
1 polymer ?
#
loop_
_entity_poly.entity_id
_entity_poly.type
_entity_poly.pdbx_seq_one_letter_code
_entity_poly.pdbx_strand_id
1 'polypeptide(L)'
;MSEKEQSSAFGVFAKDYVPLPPKDAEVFTTACEYCTVACGYKVYRWPVGKEGGAKAGQNAFKADFPHQKIMGTWASPSQHNIVRHNGKPHHVIVVPDKDATVVNVGGNHSIRGGTLAQKCYNPENRTSERLLYPMIRVRGTLMPVSWDLATEVMADISKYIISKYGEHAWAIKMYSYQYFENTYAITKLGMTSIGTPAIAPHDKCSNTNDATGLDDAGIDSFAASYQDWADSEVAFLSGVDPYETKTALFTTWMMPGDKKFIFVTPHKTMGVAWSVKAGRGLWLPIIPGTDTVLHMALARIVIENNWQDQEFIDNWIANPWEVDSGYGRGTRNTGWQWRTTWGIWQSDWEDYKKFILSQEESRLDVAAKITGLNPDDIRKAAEWIARPVNGKLPKTSFMLEKGNYWSNNYMNTASLSALGLICGAGNRPGRMISRGGGHQRGMMGAGGGS
;
A
#
# COMPACT_ATOMS: atom_id res chain seq x y z
N MET A 1 -39.82 -33.12 -22.16
CA MET A 1 -38.61 -32.43 -21.64
C MET A 1 -38.38 -31.25 -22.55
N SER A 2 -38.69 -30.04 -22.07
CA SER A 2 -38.85 -28.83 -22.86
C SER A 2 -37.52 -28.11 -23.11
N GLU A 3 -37.43 -27.52 -24.30
CA GLU A 3 -36.57 -26.42 -24.71
C GLU A 3 -36.07 -25.52 -23.56
N LYS A 4 -34.77 -25.60 -23.26
CA LYS A 4 -33.85 -24.47 -22.90
C LYS A 4 -32.50 -24.99 -22.37
N GLU A 5 -31.81 -25.78 -23.19
CA GLU A 5 -30.33 -25.82 -23.18
C GLU A 5 -29.84 -25.04 -24.39
N GLN A 6 -30.23 -23.76 -24.49
CA GLN A 6 -29.43 -22.82 -25.27
C GLN A 6 -28.13 -22.64 -24.49
N SER A 7 -27.15 -23.48 -24.84
CA SER A 7 -25.73 -23.32 -24.56
C SER A 7 -25.36 -21.85 -24.72
N SER A 8 -25.21 -21.18 -23.60
CA SER A 8 -24.83 -19.79 -23.56
C SER A 8 -23.34 -19.72 -23.90
N ALA A 9 -22.97 -18.77 -24.75
CA ALA A 9 -21.60 -18.65 -25.24
C ALA A 9 -20.56 -18.37 -24.11
N PHE A 10 -21.01 -18.06 -22.89
CA PHE A 10 -20.17 -17.90 -21.69
C PHE A 10 -20.35 -19.03 -20.67
N GLY A 11 -20.88 -20.18 -21.12
CA GLY A 11 -21.35 -21.30 -20.32
C GLY A 11 -20.56 -21.57 -19.03
N VAL A 12 -21.30 -21.99 -18.00
CA VAL A 12 -20.77 -22.36 -16.68
C VAL A 12 -19.82 -23.56 -16.85
N PHE A 13 -18.52 -23.31 -16.95
CA PHE A 13 -17.52 -24.37 -16.96
C PHE A 13 -17.54 -25.15 -15.64
N ALA A 14 -17.33 -26.47 -15.74
CA ALA A 14 -17.23 -27.34 -14.57
C ALA A 14 -16.19 -26.77 -13.60
N LYS A 15 -16.53 -26.72 -12.30
CA LYS A 15 -15.66 -26.18 -11.24
C LYS A 15 -14.29 -26.87 -11.16
N ASP A 16 -14.15 -28.03 -11.80
CA ASP A 16 -12.99 -28.91 -11.72
C ASP A 16 -12.15 -28.93 -13.01
N TYR A 17 -12.44 -28.07 -14.00
CA TYR A 17 -11.74 -28.03 -15.29
C TYR A 17 -11.40 -26.62 -15.75
N VAL A 18 -10.16 -26.43 -16.21
CA VAL A 18 -9.71 -25.21 -16.87
C VAL A 18 -9.10 -25.59 -18.22
N PRO A 19 -9.62 -25.07 -19.35
CA PRO A 19 -9.10 -25.41 -20.66
C PRO A 19 -7.66 -24.91 -20.83
N LEU A 20 -6.79 -25.74 -21.41
CA LEU A 20 -5.40 -25.34 -21.65
C LEU A 20 -5.34 -24.29 -22.77
N PRO A 21 -4.53 -23.22 -22.60
CA PRO A 21 -4.34 -22.25 -23.66
C PRO A 21 -3.60 -22.90 -24.84
N PRO A 22 -4.13 -22.86 -26.07
CA PRO A 22 -3.44 -23.40 -27.25
C PRO A 22 -2.15 -22.62 -27.53
N LYS A 23 -1.21 -23.22 -28.28
CA LYS A 23 0.10 -22.60 -28.57
C LYS A 23 0.00 -21.21 -29.23
N ASP A 24 -1.07 -20.95 -29.98
CA ASP A 24 -1.37 -19.69 -30.65
C ASP A 24 -2.21 -18.71 -29.79
N ALA A 25 -2.45 -19.02 -28.52
CA ALA A 25 -3.11 -18.10 -27.61
C ALA A 25 -2.35 -16.77 -27.52
N GLU A 26 -3.09 -15.67 -27.47
CA GLU A 26 -2.51 -14.35 -27.26
C GLU A 26 -1.98 -14.26 -25.83
N VAL A 27 -0.74 -13.80 -25.67
CA VAL A 27 -0.09 -13.65 -24.37
C VAL A 27 0.36 -12.21 -24.17
N PHE A 28 -0.10 -11.59 -23.09
CA PHE A 28 0.32 -10.25 -22.69
C PHE A 28 0.48 -10.15 -21.18
N THR A 29 1.09 -9.06 -20.70
CA THR A 29 1.35 -8.83 -19.29
C THR A 29 0.31 -7.90 -18.66
N THR A 30 0.09 -8.09 -17.37
CA THR A 30 -0.64 -7.12 -16.55
C THR A 30 -0.06 -7.11 -15.14
N ALA A 31 -0.33 -6.04 -14.38
CA ALA A 31 -0.08 -6.00 -12.95
C ALA A 31 -1.34 -6.43 -12.19
N CYS A 32 -1.15 -6.92 -10.97
CA CYS A 32 -2.24 -7.11 -10.02
C CYS A 32 -2.98 -5.78 -9.84
N GLU A 33 -4.30 -5.74 -9.87
CA GLU A 33 -5.06 -4.46 -9.74
C GLU A 33 -5.47 -4.14 -8.30
N TYR A 34 -5.06 -4.95 -7.31
CA TYR A 34 -5.49 -4.80 -5.93
C TYR A 34 -4.50 -3.97 -5.10
N CYS A 35 -3.63 -4.63 -4.32
CA CYS A 35 -2.75 -3.96 -3.37
C CYS A 35 -1.54 -3.30 -4.03
N THR A 36 -0.86 -2.47 -3.24
CA THR A 36 0.37 -1.75 -3.55
C THR A 36 1.52 -2.62 -4.08
N VAL A 37 1.54 -3.93 -3.79
CA VAL A 37 2.65 -4.80 -4.19
C VAL A 37 2.78 -4.92 -5.71
N ALA A 38 1.68 -4.76 -6.45
CA ALA A 38 1.68 -4.72 -7.91
C ALA A 38 2.34 -5.94 -8.59
N CYS A 39 2.08 -7.14 -8.05
CA CYS A 39 2.62 -8.40 -8.59
C CYS A 39 2.38 -8.53 -10.11
N GLY A 40 3.34 -9.05 -10.86
CA GLY A 40 3.25 -9.27 -12.30
C GLY A 40 2.52 -10.55 -12.66
N TYR A 41 1.72 -10.49 -13.73
CA TYR A 41 0.90 -11.59 -14.27
C TYR A 41 1.07 -11.71 -15.78
N LYS A 42 0.83 -12.92 -16.27
CA LYS A 42 0.58 -13.22 -17.69
C LYS A 42 -0.91 -13.45 -17.90
N VAL A 43 -1.43 -12.88 -18.97
CA VAL A 43 -2.78 -13.10 -19.46
C VAL A 43 -2.70 -13.92 -20.73
N TYR A 44 -3.44 -15.03 -20.76
CA TYR A 44 -3.60 -15.87 -21.94
C TYR A 44 -5.04 -15.70 -22.42
N ARG A 45 -5.23 -15.31 -23.69
CA ARG A 45 -6.56 -15.12 -24.29
C ARG A 45 -6.68 -15.89 -25.58
N TRP A 46 -7.77 -16.64 -25.75
CA TRP A 46 -8.03 -17.38 -26.99
C TRP A 46 -9.52 -17.63 -27.21
N PRO A 47 -9.99 -17.85 -28.45
CA PRO A 47 -11.40 -18.09 -28.73
C PRO A 47 -11.96 -19.32 -28.02
N VAL A 48 -13.22 -19.24 -27.56
CA VAL A 48 -13.96 -20.42 -27.08
C VAL A 48 -14.11 -21.44 -28.22
N GLY A 49 -14.00 -22.73 -27.88
CA GLY A 49 -14.01 -23.83 -28.86
C GLY A 49 -12.63 -24.25 -29.36
N LYS A 50 -11.56 -23.60 -28.88
CA LYS A 50 -10.17 -24.03 -29.06
C LYS A 50 -9.55 -24.40 -27.71
N GLU A 51 -8.67 -25.40 -27.72
CA GLU A 51 -7.95 -25.85 -26.55
C GLU A 51 -6.56 -26.38 -26.94
N GLY A 52 -5.57 -26.12 -26.08
CA GLY A 52 -4.22 -26.65 -26.19
C GLY A 52 -4.09 -28.09 -25.73
N GLY A 53 -3.07 -28.78 -26.22
CA GLY A 53 -2.76 -30.15 -25.81
C GLY A 53 -1.90 -30.22 -24.54
N ALA A 54 -1.88 -31.40 -23.91
CA ALA A 54 -1.14 -31.65 -22.67
C ALA A 54 0.39 -31.60 -22.82
N LYS A 55 0.94 -31.74 -24.04
CA LYS A 55 2.40 -31.70 -24.26
C LYS A 55 2.91 -30.26 -24.35
N ALA A 56 4.14 -30.02 -23.92
CA ALA A 56 4.76 -28.69 -23.92
C ALA A 56 4.73 -27.99 -25.30
N GLY A 57 4.82 -28.75 -26.39
CA GLY A 57 4.72 -28.22 -27.75
C GLY A 57 3.30 -27.84 -28.21
N GLN A 58 2.27 -28.10 -27.41
CA GLN A 58 0.84 -28.00 -27.77
C GLN A 58 0.06 -26.97 -26.95
N ASN A 59 0.67 -26.35 -25.94
CA ASN A 59 0.04 -25.32 -25.10
C ASN A 59 0.93 -24.09 -24.91
N ALA A 60 0.33 -22.94 -24.58
CA ALA A 60 1.04 -21.68 -24.40
C ALA A 60 1.83 -21.59 -23.07
N PHE A 61 1.56 -22.46 -22.10
CA PHE A 61 2.41 -22.57 -20.90
C PHE A 61 3.77 -23.19 -21.21
N LYS A 62 3.91 -23.87 -22.35
CA LYS A 62 5.12 -24.59 -22.78
C LYS A 62 5.54 -25.65 -21.75
N ALA A 63 4.55 -26.36 -21.21
CA ALA A 63 4.75 -27.37 -20.17
C ALA A 63 4.01 -28.68 -20.47
N ASP A 64 4.56 -29.79 -19.99
CA ASP A 64 3.88 -31.08 -20.02
C ASP A 64 2.94 -31.22 -18.82
N PHE A 65 1.70 -31.65 -19.10
CA PHE A 65 0.67 -31.95 -18.11
C PHE A 65 0.46 -33.48 -17.99
N PRO A 66 0.35 -34.04 -16.77
CA PRO A 66 0.34 -33.35 -15.47
C PRO A 66 1.71 -32.73 -15.13
N HIS A 67 1.67 -31.51 -14.56
CA HIS A 67 2.86 -30.72 -14.27
C HIS A 67 3.07 -30.60 -12.75
N GLN A 68 4.30 -30.76 -12.27
CA GLN A 68 4.58 -30.70 -10.83
C GLN A 68 4.82 -29.27 -10.31
N LYS A 69 5.27 -28.32 -11.14
CA LYS A 69 5.45 -26.93 -10.73
C LYS A 69 4.15 -26.14 -10.88
N ILE A 70 3.41 -26.02 -9.79
CA ILE A 70 2.07 -25.40 -9.82
C ILE A 70 2.13 -23.88 -10.09
N MET A 71 3.17 -23.20 -9.59
CA MET A 71 3.25 -21.73 -9.64
C MET A 71 3.45 -21.21 -11.07
N GLY A 72 2.44 -20.47 -11.58
CA GLY A 72 2.44 -19.81 -12.87
C GLY A 72 2.48 -20.72 -14.11
N THR A 73 2.51 -22.04 -13.93
CA THR A 73 2.49 -23.06 -15.02
C THR A 73 1.26 -23.98 -14.92
N TRP A 74 0.37 -23.69 -13.97
CA TRP A 74 -0.94 -24.29 -13.82
C TRP A 74 -1.94 -23.18 -13.46
N ALA A 75 -3.17 -23.29 -13.95
CA ALA A 75 -4.23 -22.33 -13.68
C ALA A 75 -5.33 -22.97 -12.87
N SER A 76 -5.65 -22.37 -11.73
CA SER A 76 -6.84 -22.71 -10.95
C SER A 76 -8.10 -22.22 -11.65
N PRO A 77 -9.28 -22.78 -11.32
CA PRO A 77 -10.56 -22.26 -11.79
C PRO A 77 -10.77 -20.77 -11.48
N SER A 78 -10.18 -20.28 -10.39
CA SER A 78 -10.24 -18.85 -10.04
C SER A 78 -9.40 -17.93 -10.93
N GLN A 79 -8.47 -18.50 -11.69
CA GLN A 79 -7.62 -17.79 -12.64
C GLN A 79 -8.19 -17.84 -14.06
N HIS A 80 -9.35 -18.46 -14.28
CA HIS A 80 -10.00 -18.57 -15.58
C HIS A 80 -11.33 -17.80 -15.61
N ASN A 81 -11.69 -17.28 -16.78
CA ASN A 81 -13.01 -16.75 -17.08
C ASN A 81 -13.28 -16.80 -18.61
N ILE A 82 -14.50 -16.47 -19.03
CA ILE A 82 -14.84 -16.17 -20.42
C ILE A 82 -15.23 -14.70 -20.53
N VAL A 83 -14.64 -14.02 -21.50
CA VAL A 83 -14.85 -12.59 -21.77
C VAL A 83 -15.25 -12.37 -23.22
N ARG A 84 -15.82 -11.19 -23.52
CA ARG A 84 -15.99 -10.74 -24.91
C ARG A 84 -14.70 -10.08 -25.38
N HIS A 85 -14.20 -10.53 -26.52
CA HIS A 85 -13.13 -9.84 -27.25
C HIS A 85 -13.50 -9.79 -28.73
N ASN A 86 -13.50 -8.60 -29.32
CA ASN A 86 -13.95 -8.33 -30.69
C ASN A 86 -15.31 -8.95 -31.01
N GLY A 87 -16.26 -8.79 -30.09
CA GLY A 87 -17.63 -9.31 -30.21
C GLY A 87 -17.80 -10.82 -29.96
N LYS A 88 -16.71 -11.59 -29.80
CA LYS A 88 -16.73 -13.05 -29.68
C LYS A 88 -16.30 -13.53 -28.29
N PRO A 89 -16.84 -14.66 -27.80
CA PRO A 89 -16.42 -15.24 -26.53
C PRO A 89 -14.97 -15.76 -26.62
N HIS A 90 -14.16 -15.42 -25.63
CA HIS A 90 -12.79 -15.86 -25.48
C HIS A 90 -12.57 -16.38 -24.07
N HIS A 91 -11.84 -17.48 -23.93
CA HIS A 91 -11.22 -17.83 -22.66
C HIS A 91 -10.18 -16.77 -22.30
N VAL A 92 -10.10 -16.48 -21.01
CA VAL A 92 -9.00 -15.72 -20.42
C VAL A 92 -8.47 -16.48 -19.21
N ILE A 93 -7.15 -16.64 -19.15
CA ILE A 93 -6.45 -17.07 -17.95
C ILE A 93 -5.56 -15.93 -17.48
N VAL A 94 -5.60 -15.62 -16.19
CA VAL A 94 -4.70 -14.64 -15.54
C VAL A 94 -3.91 -15.35 -14.45
N VAL A 95 -2.65 -15.67 -14.74
CA VAL A 95 -1.75 -16.40 -13.82
C VAL A 95 -0.54 -15.55 -13.46
N PRO A 96 0.02 -15.69 -12.25
CA PRO A 96 1.21 -14.95 -11.86
C PRO A 96 2.37 -15.28 -12.79
N ASP A 97 3.18 -14.27 -13.09
CA ASP A 97 4.33 -14.44 -13.96
C ASP A 97 5.41 -15.28 -13.25
N LYS A 98 5.54 -16.55 -13.64
CA LYS A 98 6.54 -17.48 -13.10
C LYS A 98 7.98 -17.01 -13.32
N ASP A 99 8.20 -16.16 -14.32
CA ASP A 99 9.52 -15.65 -14.70
C ASP A 99 9.81 -14.29 -14.02
N ALA A 100 8.92 -13.80 -13.16
CA ALA A 100 9.16 -12.60 -12.38
C ALA A 100 10.36 -12.77 -11.43
N THR A 101 11.26 -11.79 -11.43
CA THR A 101 12.48 -11.77 -10.62
C THR A 101 12.55 -10.62 -9.61
N VAL A 102 11.58 -9.70 -9.63
CA VAL A 102 11.67 -8.42 -8.89
C VAL A 102 10.54 -8.16 -7.90
N VAL A 103 9.27 -8.47 -8.23
CA VAL A 103 8.13 -8.19 -7.34
C VAL A 103 7.68 -9.46 -6.64
N ASN A 104 7.08 -10.37 -7.40
CA ASN A 104 6.58 -11.66 -6.94
C ASN A 104 7.43 -12.77 -7.51
N VAL A 105 8.66 -12.88 -6.98
CA VAL A 105 9.68 -13.79 -7.48
C VAL A 105 9.14 -15.21 -7.64
N GLY A 106 9.37 -15.80 -8.83
CA GLY A 106 8.94 -17.16 -9.13
C GLY A 106 7.43 -17.35 -9.28
N GLY A 107 6.68 -16.27 -9.53
CA GLY A 107 5.23 -16.32 -9.71
C GLY A 107 4.44 -16.42 -8.41
N ASN A 108 4.96 -15.90 -7.29
CA ASN A 108 4.19 -15.79 -6.06
C ASN A 108 2.93 -14.92 -6.26
N HIS A 109 1.88 -15.16 -5.47
CA HIS A 109 0.69 -14.30 -5.48
C HIS A 109 -0.10 -14.35 -4.18
N SER A 110 -0.90 -13.31 -3.96
CA SER A 110 -1.93 -13.33 -2.93
C SER A 110 -3.19 -14.04 -3.43
N ILE A 111 -4.06 -14.42 -2.50
CA ILE A 111 -5.40 -14.93 -2.84
C ILE A 111 -6.18 -13.95 -3.73
N ARG A 112 -6.05 -12.64 -3.48
CA ARG A 112 -6.68 -11.58 -4.30
C ARG A 112 -6.13 -11.60 -5.73
N GLY A 113 -4.82 -11.64 -5.88
CA GLY A 113 -4.18 -11.69 -7.19
C GLY A 113 -4.51 -12.97 -7.98
N GLY A 114 -4.75 -14.09 -7.28
CA GLY A 114 -5.22 -15.33 -7.88
C GLY A 114 -6.63 -15.25 -8.48
N THR A 115 -7.42 -14.23 -8.17
CA THR A 115 -8.81 -14.08 -8.67
C THR A 115 -8.95 -12.97 -9.72
N LEU A 116 -7.85 -12.49 -10.33
CA LEU A 116 -7.90 -11.42 -11.32
C LEU A 116 -8.75 -11.75 -12.56
N ALA A 117 -8.90 -13.03 -12.93
CA ALA A 117 -9.81 -13.41 -14.01
C ALA A 117 -11.29 -13.27 -13.60
N GLN A 118 -11.63 -13.48 -12.33
CA GLN A 118 -13.02 -13.49 -11.84
C GLN A 118 -13.69 -12.11 -11.85
N LYS A 119 -12.90 -11.03 -11.88
CA LYS A 119 -13.42 -9.66 -12.00
C LYS A 119 -13.69 -9.24 -13.44
N CYS A 120 -13.18 -9.99 -14.43
CA CYS A 120 -13.44 -9.67 -15.83
C CYS A 120 -14.94 -9.86 -16.11
N TYR A 121 -15.51 -8.90 -16.84
CA TYR A 121 -16.93 -8.89 -17.13
C TYR A 121 -17.36 -10.15 -17.90
N ASN A 122 -18.35 -10.83 -17.34
CA ASN A 122 -19.05 -11.94 -17.91
C ASN A 122 -20.54 -11.83 -17.52
N PRO A 123 -21.45 -11.73 -18.50
CA PRO A 123 -22.88 -11.53 -18.24
C PRO A 123 -23.55 -12.72 -17.53
N GLU A 124 -22.88 -13.87 -17.42
CA GLU A 124 -23.44 -15.10 -16.84
C GLU A 124 -22.94 -15.38 -15.41
N ASN A 125 -22.14 -14.47 -14.83
CA ASN A 125 -21.67 -14.61 -13.45
C ASN A 125 -21.90 -13.32 -12.65
N ARG A 126 -21.34 -13.25 -11.44
CA ARG A 126 -21.54 -12.11 -10.51
C ARG A 126 -21.06 -10.76 -11.07
N THR A 127 -20.18 -10.77 -12.08
CA THR A 127 -19.75 -9.52 -12.73
C THR A 127 -20.78 -8.94 -13.71
N SER A 128 -21.90 -9.63 -13.94
CA SER A 128 -23.08 -9.08 -14.65
C SER A 128 -23.63 -7.80 -14.00
N GLU A 129 -23.34 -7.57 -12.71
CA GLU A 129 -23.69 -6.35 -11.97
C GLU A 129 -22.87 -5.11 -12.40
N ARG A 130 -21.86 -5.24 -13.26
CA ARG A 130 -21.11 -4.07 -13.76
C ARG A 130 -22.02 -3.08 -14.48
N LEU A 131 -21.81 -1.79 -14.25
CA LEU A 131 -22.48 -0.72 -14.99
C LEU A 131 -22.11 -0.81 -16.48
N LEU A 132 -23.13 -0.88 -17.34
CA LEU A 132 -22.98 -0.99 -18.80
C LEU A 132 -23.36 0.30 -19.55
N TYR A 133 -24.22 1.12 -18.92
CA TYR A 133 -24.77 2.33 -19.51
C TYR A 133 -24.71 3.47 -18.49
N PRO A 134 -24.58 4.74 -18.93
CA PRO A 134 -24.90 5.88 -18.10
C PRO A 134 -26.35 5.81 -17.61
N MET A 135 -26.58 6.27 -16.38
CA MET A 135 -27.90 6.21 -15.73
C MET A 135 -28.26 7.56 -15.12
N ILE A 136 -29.51 7.99 -15.27
CA ILE A 136 -30.06 9.19 -14.61
C ILE A 136 -31.25 8.78 -13.73
N ARG A 137 -31.40 9.40 -12.56
CA ARG A 137 -32.52 9.14 -11.65
C ARG A 137 -33.74 9.97 -12.04
N VAL A 138 -34.81 9.31 -12.48
CA VAL A 138 -36.11 9.92 -12.81
C VAL A 138 -37.15 9.39 -11.84
N ARG A 139 -37.78 10.29 -11.06
CA ARG A 139 -38.81 9.94 -10.06
C ARG A 139 -38.38 8.80 -9.11
N GLY A 140 -37.11 8.83 -8.68
CA GLY A 140 -36.55 7.84 -7.75
C GLY A 140 -35.89 6.62 -8.41
N THR A 141 -36.12 6.37 -9.70
CA THR A 141 -35.60 5.18 -10.40
C THR A 141 -34.44 5.53 -11.33
N LEU A 142 -33.37 4.72 -11.33
CA LEU A 142 -32.27 4.87 -12.28
C LEU A 142 -32.70 4.34 -13.65
N MET A 143 -32.60 5.17 -14.67
CA MET A 143 -32.95 4.87 -16.06
C MET A 143 -31.71 4.97 -16.95
N PRO A 144 -31.47 4.01 -17.86
CA PRO A 144 -30.36 4.10 -18.81
C PRO A 144 -30.58 5.25 -19.79
N VAL A 145 -29.50 5.96 -20.10
CA VAL A 145 -29.48 7.09 -21.05
C VAL A 145 -28.28 7.00 -21.99
N SER A 146 -28.28 7.81 -23.06
CA SER A 146 -27.11 7.95 -23.93
C SER A 146 -25.96 8.65 -23.20
N TRP A 147 -24.74 8.43 -23.70
CA TRP A 147 -23.58 9.19 -23.25
C TRP A 147 -23.74 10.70 -23.47
N ASP A 148 -24.25 11.10 -24.64
CA ASP A 148 -24.48 12.51 -24.97
C ASP A 148 -25.40 13.19 -23.95
N LEU A 149 -26.53 12.57 -23.60
CA LEU A 149 -27.43 13.14 -22.61
C LEU A 149 -26.78 13.21 -21.22
N ALA A 150 -26.08 12.16 -20.82
CA ALA A 150 -25.42 12.13 -19.50
C ALA A 150 -24.34 13.21 -19.36
N THR A 151 -23.52 13.40 -20.39
CA THR A 151 -22.43 14.38 -20.37
C THR A 151 -22.95 15.81 -20.51
N GLU A 152 -23.96 16.04 -21.36
CA GLU A 152 -24.62 17.35 -21.51
C GLU A 152 -25.27 17.80 -20.19
N VAL A 153 -26.06 16.93 -19.55
CA VAL A 153 -26.69 17.23 -18.26
C VAL A 153 -25.65 17.55 -17.19
N MET A 154 -24.55 16.78 -17.10
CA MET A 154 -23.49 17.07 -16.13
C MET A 154 -22.78 18.39 -16.42
N ALA A 155 -22.53 18.71 -17.70
CA ALA A 155 -21.88 19.96 -18.09
C ALA A 155 -22.76 21.18 -17.76
N ASP A 156 -24.05 21.12 -18.10
CA ASP A 156 -24.97 22.25 -17.92
C ASP A 156 -25.27 22.50 -16.45
N ILE A 157 -25.49 21.45 -15.65
CA ILE A 157 -25.63 21.58 -14.20
C ILE A 157 -24.35 22.15 -13.60
N SER A 158 -23.17 21.67 -14.01
CA SER A 158 -21.90 22.18 -13.49
C SER A 158 -21.72 23.67 -13.81
N LYS A 159 -21.95 24.10 -15.06
CA LYS A 159 -21.88 25.51 -15.47
C LYS A 159 -22.87 26.38 -14.69
N TYR A 160 -24.09 25.88 -14.47
CA TYR A 160 -25.10 26.59 -13.67
C TYR A 160 -24.64 26.77 -12.22
N ILE A 161 -24.16 25.70 -11.58
CA ILE A 161 -23.69 25.74 -10.19
C ILE A 161 -22.51 26.70 -10.06
N ILE A 162 -21.53 26.62 -10.96
CA ILE A 162 -20.35 27.49 -10.94
C ILE A 162 -20.75 28.95 -11.16
N SER A 163 -21.59 29.24 -12.15
CA SER A 163 -21.99 30.63 -12.44
C SER A 163 -22.83 31.26 -11.32
N LYS A 164 -23.63 30.46 -10.60
CA LYS A 164 -24.53 30.96 -9.55
C LYS A 164 -23.93 30.95 -8.14
N TYR A 165 -23.08 29.97 -7.83
CA TYR A 165 -22.59 29.71 -6.47
C TYR A 165 -21.05 29.66 -6.37
N GLY A 166 -20.33 29.80 -7.48
CA GLY A 166 -18.86 29.74 -7.54
C GLY A 166 -18.31 28.32 -7.54
N GLU A 167 -17.01 28.21 -7.81
CA GLU A 167 -16.25 26.95 -7.90
C GLU A 167 -16.24 26.16 -6.59
N HIS A 168 -16.37 26.82 -5.44
CA HIS A 168 -16.46 26.19 -4.12
C HIS A 168 -17.70 25.29 -3.96
N ALA A 169 -18.77 25.53 -4.75
CA ALA A 169 -20.00 24.75 -4.72
C ALA A 169 -19.93 23.47 -5.58
N TRP A 170 -18.87 23.30 -6.37
CA TRP A 170 -18.63 22.10 -7.17
C TRP A 170 -17.55 21.26 -6.51
N ALA A 171 -17.86 20.01 -6.15
CA ALA A 171 -16.95 19.14 -5.41
C ALA A 171 -16.69 17.83 -6.14
N ILE A 172 -15.52 17.25 -5.90
CA ILE A 172 -15.13 15.95 -6.47
C ILE A 172 -14.54 15.03 -5.41
N LYS A 173 -15.04 13.79 -5.41
CA LYS A 173 -14.44 12.68 -4.69
C LYS A 173 -13.90 11.65 -5.69
N MET A 174 -12.59 11.45 -5.71
CA MET A 174 -11.90 10.70 -6.77
C MET A 174 -11.02 9.57 -6.22
N TYR A 175 -10.74 8.57 -7.05
CA TYR A 175 -9.66 7.60 -6.79
C TYR A 175 -8.29 8.26 -7.00
N SER A 176 -7.22 7.65 -6.46
CA SER A 176 -5.85 8.20 -6.53
C SER A 176 -4.79 7.19 -6.99
N TYR A 177 -5.23 6.08 -7.59
CA TYR A 177 -4.41 4.88 -7.84
C TYR A 177 -4.65 4.24 -9.22
N GLN A 178 -3.88 3.18 -9.49
CA GLN A 178 -3.86 2.33 -10.70
C GLN A 178 -3.27 2.97 -11.96
N TYR A 179 -3.86 4.04 -12.50
CA TYR A 179 -3.48 4.56 -13.83
C TYR A 179 -3.26 6.07 -13.82
N PHE A 180 -2.11 6.50 -14.36
CA PHE A 180 -1.75 7.92 -14.47
C PHE A 180 -2.69 8.68 -15.41
N GLU A 181 -3.17 8.03 -16.45
CA GLU A 181 -4.08 8.61 -17.44
C GLU A 181 -5.39 9.05 -16.80
N ASN A 182 -5.93 8.17 -15.95
CA ASN A 182 -7.20 8.35 -15.26
C ASN A 182 -7.12 9.48 -14.22
N THR A 183 -6.07 9.47 -13.40
CA THR A 183 -5.84 10.44 -12.34
C THR A 183 -5.44 11.82 -12.90
N TYR A 184 -4.67 11.87 -13.99
CA TYR A 184 -4.36 13.09 -14.70
C TYR A 184 -5.62 13.74 -15.27
N ALA A 185 -6.49 12.97 -15.92
CA ALA A 185 -7.72 13.51 -16.52
C ALA A 185 -8.64 14.13 -15.46
N ILE A 186 -8.89 13.41 -14.35
CA ILE A 186 -9.82 13.87 -13.30
C ILE A 186 -9.25 15.05 -12.49
N THR A 187 -7.93 15.10 -12.24
CA THR A 187 -7.29 16.23 -11.58
C THR A 187 -7.24 17.46 -12.47
N LYS A 188 -6.91 17.31 -13.75
CA LYS A 188 -6.94 18.41 -14.71
C LYS A 188 -8.34 19.02 -14.83
N LEU A 189 -9.39 18.20 -14.76
CA LEU A 189 -10.76 18.71 -14.69
C LEU A 189 -10.98 19.50 -13.39
N GLY A 190 -10.82 18.86 -12.22
CA GLY A 190 -11.17 19.48 -10.94
C GLY A 190 -10.28 20.64 -10.52
N MET A 191 -8.95 20.45 -10.54
CA MET A 191 -7.95 21.39 -10.02
C MET A 191 -7.60 22.50 -11.01
N THR A 192 -7.62 22.22 -12.32
CA THR A 192 -7.20 23.21 -13.33
C THR A 192 -8.36 23.83 -14.08
N SER A 193 -9.29 23.01 -14.59
CA SER A 193 -10.36 23.52 -15.47
C SER A 193 -11.50 24.14 -14.68
N ILE A 194 -11.91 23.51 -13.57
CA ILE A 194 -12.91 24.05 -12.64
C ILE A 194 -12.24 24.95 -11.58
N GLY A 195 -11.04 24.57 -11.11
CA GLY A 195 -10.34 25.32 -10.07
C GLY A 195 -10.96 25.17 -8.68
N THR A 196 -11.72 24.08 -8.43
CA THR A 196 -12.39 23.89 -7.15
C THR A 196 -11.39 23.52 -6.04
N PRO A 197 -11.51 24.09 -4.83
CA PRO A 197 -10.79 23.61 -3.67
C PRO A 197 -11.50 22.43 -2.97
N ALA A 198 -12.75 22.12 -3.34
CA ALA A 198 -13.56 21.07 -2.73
C ALA A 198 -13.23 19.69 -3.31
N ILE A 199 -12.00 19.23 -3.05
CA ILE A 199 -11.44 17.99 -3.60
C ILE A 199 -11.05 17.03 -2.47
N ALA A 200 -11.48 15.78 -2.60
CA ALA A 200 -11.07 14.71 -1.70
C ALA A 200 -10.76 13.41 -2.47
N PRO A 201 -9.68 12.69 -2.13
CA PRO A 201 -9.49 11.34 -2.63
C PRO A 201 -10.38 10.33 -1.89
N HIS A 202 -10.45 9.11 -2.41
CA HIS A 202 -11.39 8.07 -1.99
C HIS A 202 -11.42 7.77 -0.49
N ASP A 203 -10.26 7.76 0.17
CA ASP A 203 -10.04 7.28 1.53
C ASP A 203 -10.03 8.36 2.62
N LYS A 204 -10.18 9.64 2.24
CA LYS A 204 -10.20 10.77 3.18
C LYS A 204 -11.19 11.84 2.75
N CYS A 205 -11.40 12.84 3.61
CA CYS A 205 -12.36 13.92 3.40
C CYS A 205 -11.74 15.20 2.81
N SER A 206 -10.42 15.23 2.64
CA SER A 206 -9.67 16.40 2.14
C SER A 206 -8.43 16.00 1.35
N ASN A 207 -7.93 16.90 0.49
CA ASN A 207 -6.67 16.74 -0.23
C ASN A 207 -5.44 17.00 0.68
N THR A 208 -5.21 16.14 1.66
CA THR A 208 -4.08 16.22 2.62
C THR A 208 -3.15 15.01 2.47
N ASN A 209 -1.96 15.00 3.05
CA ASN A 209 -1.11 13.80 3.08
C ASN A 209 -1.62 12.77 4.11
N ASP A 210 -1.36 11.47 3.87
CA ASP A 210 -1.69 10.38 4.78
C ASP A 210 -0.71 10.27 5.95
N ALA A 211 0.56 10.64 5.75
CA ALA A 211 1.63 10.43 6.71
C ALA A 211 2.49 11.69 6.85
N THR A 212 1.85 12.81 7.17
CA THR A 212 2.48 14.14 7.22
C THR A 212 3.72 14.19 8.12
N GLY A 213 3.73 13.46 9.24
CA GLY A 213 4.91 13.41 10.12
C GLY A 213 6.13 12.68 9.54
N LEU A 214 5.97 11.89 8.47
CA LEU A 214 7.11 11.36 7.70
C LEU A 214 7.66 12.44 6.78
N ASP A 215 6.78 13.09 6.04
CA ASP A 215 7.16 14.15 5.10
C ASP A 215 7.85 15.33 5.81
N ASP A 216 7.33 15.77 6.97
CA ASP A 216 7.92 16.85 7.77
C ASP A 216 9.27 16.44 8.38
N ALA A 217 9.49 15.14 8.60
CA ALA A 217 10.79 14.59 8.99
C ALA A 217 11.75 14.39 7.79
N GLY A 218 11.34 14.78 6.58
CA GLY A 218 12.12 14.61 5.35
C GLY A 218 12.13 13.18 4.79
N ILE A 219 11.26 12.31 5.28
CA ILE A 219 11.16 10.91 4.87
C ILE A 219 10.13 10.76 3.75
N ASP A 220 10.57 10.21 2.62
CA ASP A 220 9.68 9.75 1.57
C ASP A 220 8.82 8.58 2.11
N SER A 221 7.50 8.81 2.16
CA SER A 221 6.52 7.83 2.64
C SER A 221 6.57 6.47 1.92
N PHE A 222 7.23 6.34 0.77
CA PHE A 222 7.43 5.10 0.01
C PHE A 222 8.92 4.88 -0.33
N ALA A 223 9.83 5.23 0.59
CA ALA A 223 11.27 5.15 0.38
C ALA A 223 11.81 3.72 0.18
N ALA A 224 11.17 2.71 0.76
CA ALA A 224 11.73 1.35 0.82
C ALA A 224 11.50 0.54 -0.47
N SER A 225 12.57 -0.07 -0.97
CA SER A 225 12.47 -1.15 -1.95
C SER A 225 12.07 -2.48 -1.26
N TYR A 226 11.72 -3.49 -2.06
CA TYR A 226 11.46 -4.84 -1.50
C TYR A 226 12.74 -5.50 -0.98
N GLN A 227 13.89 -5.19 -1.58
CA GLN A 227 15.18 -5.68 -1.11
C GLN A 227 15.51 -5.11 0.27
N ASP A 228 15.18 -3.84 0.55
CA ASP A 228 15.39 -3.26 1.88
C ASP A 228 14.61 -3.99 2.97
N TRP A 229 13.38 -4.45 2.66
CA TRP A 229 12.62 -5.27 3.58
C TRP A 229 13.21 -6.66 3.77
N ALA A 230 13.90 -7.22 2.76
CA ALA A 230 14.63 -8.47 2.88
C ALA A 230 15.92 -8.33 3.68
N ASP A 231 16.64 -7.21 3.52
CA ASP A 231 17.95 -6.97 4.13
C ASP A 231 17.91 -6.54 5.60
N SER A 232 16.72 -6.20 6.13
CA SER A 232 16.57 -5.86 7.54
C SER A 232 16.79 -7.07 8.45
N GLU A 233 17.31 -6.84 9.65
CA GLU A 233 17.38 -7.87 10.70
C GLU A 233 16.12 -7.84 11.57
N VAL A 234 15.53 -6.64 11.72
CA VAL A 234 14.30 -6.41 12.48
C VAL A 234 13.32 -5.59 11.65
N ALA A 235 12.07 -6.04 11.58
CA ALA A 235 10.97 -5.29 11.02
C ALA A 235 10.04 -4.82 12.16
N PHE A 236 10.01 -3.51 12.40
CA PHE A 236 9.06 -2.87 13.30
C PHE A 236 7.80 -2.50 12.51
N LEU A 237 6.67 -3.13 12.80
CA LEU A 237 5.45 -3.09 12.01
C LEU A 237 4.34 -2.39 12.82
N SER A 238 4.16 -1.09 12.59
CA SER A 238 3.22 -0.25 13.32
C SER A 238 1.87 -0.12 12.61
N GLY A 239 0.80 -0.65 13.24
CA GLY A 239 -0.55 -0.61 12.67
C GLY A 239 -0.66 -1.34 11.32
N VAL A 240 0.16 -2.36 11.10
CA VAL A 240 0.26 -3.09 9.83
C VAL A 240 0.51 -4.57 10.05
N ASP A 241 -0.17 -5.40 9.27
CA ASP A 241 0.23 -6.79 9.03
C ASP A 241 0.47 -7.00 7.52
N PRO A 242 1.74 -7.05 7.07
CA PRO A 242 2.07 -7.28 5.67
C PRO A 242 1.69 -8.69 5.18
N TYR A 243 1.56 -9.69 6.06
CA TYR A 243 1.10 -11.02 5.67
C TYR A 243 -0.29 -10.95 5.03
N GLU A 244 -1.21 -10.22 5.67
CA GLU A 244 -2.58 -10.08 5.19
C GLU A 244 -2.71 -8.99 4.12
N THR A 245 -2.01 -7.87 4.29
CA THR A 245 -2.27 -6.66 3.49
C THR A 245 -1.27 -6.42 2.36
N LYS A 246 -0.07 -7.02 2.41
CA LYS A 246 1.01 -6.92 1.40
C LYS A 246 1.60 -8.31 1.13
N THR A 247 0.74 -9.31 0.98
CA THR A 247 1.09 -10.73 1.11
C THR A 247 2.34 -11.16 0.35
N ALA A 248 2.50 -10.76 -0.92
CA ALA A 248 3.67 -11.15 -1.71
C ALA A 248 4.96 -10.44 -1.25
N LEU A 249 4.89 -9.20 -0.75
CA LEU A 249 6.03 -8.55 -0.09
C LEU A 249 6.48 -9.38 1.12
N PHE A 250 5.54 -9.72 2.00
CA PHE A 250 5.87 -10.45 3.22
C PHE A 250 6.41 -11.86 2.92
N THR A 251 5.68 -12.63 2.12
CA THR A 251 6.00 -14.04 1.85
C THR A 251 7.23 -14.24 0.96
N THR A 252 7.51 -13.33 0.03
CA THR A 252 8.70 -13.42 -0.83
C THR A 252 9.93 -12.79 -0.18
N TRP A 253 9.80 -11.62 0.45
CA TRP A 253 10.97 -10.83 0.84
C TRP A 253 11.23 -10.82 2.35
N MET A 254 10.19 -10.91 3.18
CA MET A 254 10.36 -10.74 4.63
C MET A 254 10.47 -12.06 5.38
N MET A 255 9.68 -13.07 5.00
CA MET A 255 9.63 -14.38 5.66
C MET A 255 10.92 -15.20 5.58
N PRO A 256 11.69 -15.20 4.46
CA PRO A 256 12.94 -15.94 4.37
C PRO A 256 13.98 -15.48 5.40
N GLY A 257 14.85 -16.40 5.83
CA GLY A 257 15.90 -16.12 6.82
C GLY A 257 15.39 -16.13 8.26
N ASP A 258 16.08 -15.40 9.13
CA ASP A 258 15.90 -15.39 10.59
C ASP A 258 15.42 -14.02 11.14
N LYS A 259 14.98 -13.13 10.25
CA LYS A 259 14.44 -11.80 10.56
C LYS A 259 13.45 -11.82 11.73
N LYS A 260 13.60 -10.87 12.64
CA LYS A 260 12.69 -10.65 13.77
C LYS A 260 11.57 -9.67 13.37
N PHE A 261 10.40 -9.88 13.93
CA PHE A 261 9.22 -9.05 13.67
C PHE A 261 8.65 -8.51 14.97
N ILE A 262 8.44 -7.20 15.04
CA ILE A 262 7.69 -6.56 16.10
C ILE A 262 6.39 -6.06 15.48
N PHE A 263 5.26 -6.61 15.90
CA PHE A 263 3.95 -6.20 15.44
C PHE A 263 3.26 -5.36 16.50
N VAL A 264 2.96 -4.10 16.17
CA VAL A 264 2.16 -3.20 17.01
C VAL A 264 0.75 -3.16 16.41
N THR A 265 -0.12 -4.04 16.90
CA THR A 265 -1.50 -4.19 16.42
C THR A 265 -2.42 -4.51 17.60
N PRO A 266 -3.64 -3.95 17.67
CA PRO A 266 -4.53 -4.14 18.81
C PRO A 266 -5.13 -5.56 18.90
N HIS A 267 -5.02 -6.35 17.83
CA HIS A 267 -5.49 -7.73 17.78
C HIS A 267 -4.45 -8.64 17.11
N LYS A 268 -4.55 -9.94 17.40
CA LYS A 268 -3.65 -10.97 16.88
C LYS A 268 -4.04 -11.32 15.45
N THR A 269 -3.28 -10.83 14.49
CA THR A 269 -3.44 -11.10 13.06
C THR A 269 -2.69 -12.37 12.65
N MET A 270 -2.82 -12.79 11.39
CA MET A 270 -2.20 -14.02 10.88
C MET A 270 -0.67 -13.94 10.82
N GLY A 271 -0.10 -12.80 10.44
CA GLY A 271 1.35 -12.56 10.45
C GLY A 271 1.92 -12.56 11.86
N VAL A 272 1.17 -12.01 12.83
CA VAL A 272 1.51 -12.11 14.26
C VAL A 272 1.53 -13.58 14.70
N ALA A 273 0.45 -14.32 14.45
CA ALA A 273 0.35 -15.71 14.87
C ALA A 273 1.47 -16.58 14.27
N TRP A 274 1.78 -16.37 12.99
CA TRP A 274 2.87 -17.06 12.30
C TRP A 274 4.24 -16.72 12.90
N SER A 275 4.56 -15.43 13.08
CA SER A 275 5.89 -14.99 13.53
C SER A 275 6.19 -15.42 14.97
N VAL A 276 5.19 -15.32 15.87
CA VAL A 276 5.30 -15.80 17.25
C VAL A 276 5.52 -17.31 17.28
N LYS A 277 4.73 -18.09 16.51
CA LYS A 277 4.90 -19.55 16.41
C LYS A 277 6.29 -19.92 15.88
N ALA A 278 6.85 -19.12 14.97
CA ALA A 278 8.19 -19.32 14.43
C ALA A 278 9.32 -18.89 15.39
N GLY A 279 9.01 -18.38 16.60
CA GLY A 279 10.01 -17.88 17.55
C GLY A 279 10.68 -16.58 17.14
N ARG A 280 10.13 -15.86 16.15
CA ARG A 280 10.69 -14.64 15.56
C ARG A 280 9.82 -13.39 15.79
N GLY A 281 8.64 -13.55 16.36
CA GLY A 281 7.66 -12.49 16.56
C GLY A 281 7.58 -11.99 18.00
N LEU A 282 7.53 -10.67 18.16
CA LEU A 282 7.06 -9.97 19.34
C LEU A 282 5.76 -9.25 18.99
N TRP A 283 4.68 -9.52 19.73
CA TRP A 283 3.40 -8.87 19.53
C TRP A 283 3.13 -7.89 20.66
N LEU A 284 2.90 -6.63 20.29
CA LEU A 284 2.51 -5.56 21.20
C LEU A 284 1.02 -5.25 20.97
N PRO A 285 0.10 -5.82 21.78
CA PRO A 285 -1.35 -5.59 21.68
C PRO A 285 -1.73 -4.21 22.21
N ILE A 286 -1.37 -3.17 21.45
CA ILE A 286 -1.51 -1.78 21.88
C ILE A 286 -2.98 -1.34 21.98
N ILE A 287 -3.29 -0.47 22.94
CA ILE A 287 -4.55 0.28 22.94
C ILE A 287 -4.56 1.25 21.75
N PRO A 288 -5.55 1.19 20.83
CA PRO A 288 -5.58 2.06 19.66
C PRO A 288 -5.43 3.55 19.98
N GLY A 289 -4.54 4.24 19.28
CA GLY A 289 -4.29 5.68 19.45
C GLY A 289 -3.19 6.02 20.47
N THR A 290 -2.55 5.02 21.07
CA THR A 290 -1.45 5.22 22.03
C THR A 290 -0.05 4.95 21.45
N ASP A 291 0.06 4.76 20.13
CA ASP A 291 1.33 4.45 19.44
C ASP A 291 2.41 5.50 19.68
N THR A 292 2.06 6.80 19.70
CA THR A 292 2.99 7.89 20.02
C THR A 292 3.68 7.66 21.37
N VAL A 293 2.93 7.21 22.39
CA VAL A 293 3.47 6.96 23.73
C VAL A 293 4.42 5.77 23.71
N LEU A 294 4.08 4.70 22.98
CA LEU A 294 4.99 3.57 22.76
C LEU A 294 6.29 4.05 22.08
N HIS A 295 6.19 4.84 21.00
CA HIS A 295 7.37 5.32 20.28
C HIS A 295 8.27 6.19 21.17
N MET A 296 7.69 7.10 21.97
CA MET A 296 8.46 7.92 22.91
C MET A 296 9.13 7.08 24.00
N ALA A 297 8.47 6.05 24.51
CA ALA A 297 9.05 5.16 25.51
C ALA A 297 10.21 4.33 24.95
N LEU A 298 10.05 3.82 23.73
CA LEU A 298 11.14 3.14 23.01
C LEU A 298 12.31 4.10 22.78
N ALA A 299 12.05 5.34 22.33
CA ALA A 299 13.07 6.35 22.13
C ALA A 299 13.81 6.71 23.42
N ARG A 300 13.08 6.85 24.53
CA ARG A 300 13.67 7.09 25.86
C ARG A 300 14.62 5.97 26.26
N ILE A 301 14.22 4.70 26.11
CA ILE A 301 15.07 3.56 26.43
C ILE A 301 16.34 3.56 25.56
N VAL A 302 16.20 3.81 24.26
CA VAL A 302 17.33 3.91 23.33
C VAL A 302 18.33 4.99 23.79
N ILE A 303 17.83 6.17 24.12
CA ILE A 303 18.63 7.32 24.58
C ILE A 303 19.31 7.04 25.92
N GLU A 304 18.57 6.54 26.92
CA GLU A 304 19.10 6.27 28.27
C GLU A 304 20.20 5.19 28.27
N ASN A 305 20.16 4.27 27.29
CA ASN A 305 21.15 3.20 27.14
C ASN A 305 22.26 3.52 26.11
N ASN A 306 22.26 4.71 25.49
CA ASN A 306 23.17 5.07 24.40
C ASN A 306 23.14 4.08 23.22
N TRP A 307 21.96 3.65 22.80
CA TRP A 307 21.76 2.72 21.68
C TRP A 307 21.43 3.42 20.35
N GLN A 308 21.40 4.76 20.32
CA GLN A 308 21.18 5.51 19.08
C GLN A 308 22.36 5.37 18.10
N ASP A 309 22.09 5.49 16.81
CA ASP A 309 23.12 5.61 15.76
C ASP A 309 23.66 7.04 15.74
N GLN A 310 24.62 7.34 16.64
CA GLN A 310 25.15 8.69 16.80
C GLN A 310 25.85 9.19 15.53
N GLU A 311 26.57 8.32 14.82
CA GLU A 311 27.22 8.68 13.55
C GLU A 311 26.18 9.07 12.49
N PHE A 312 25.05 8.36 12.43
CA PHE A 312 23.97 8.75 11.54
C PHE A 312 23.37 10.10 11.94
N ILE A 313 23.14 10.32 13.24
CA ILE A 313 22.58 11.58 13.76
C ILE A 313 23.48 12.76 13.40
N ASP A 314 24.78 12.66 13.69
CA ASP A 314 25.73 13.76 13.50
C ASP A 314 25.90 14.16 12.02
N ASN A 315 25.68 13.22 11.10
CA ASN A 315 25.90 13.44 9.66
C ASN A 315 24.62 13.74 8.85
N TRP A 316 23.46 13.26 9.29
CA TRP A 316 22.24 13.24 8.46
C TRP A 316 21.02 13.88 9.09
N ILE A 317 21.08 14.26 10.37
CA ILE A 317 20.00 14.98 11.04
C ILE A 317 20.33 16.47 11.03
N ALA A 318 19.33 17.28 10.68
CA ALA A 318 19.50 18.72 10.56
C ALA A 318 19.99 19.33 11.88
N ASN A 319 21.07 20.11 11.80
CA ASN A 319 21.57 20.90 12.93
C ASN A 319 20.89 22.29 12.98
N PRO A 320 21.02 23.05 14.09
CA PRO A 320 20.37 24.36 14.22
C PRO A 320 20.71 25.32 13.08
N TRP A 321 21.97 25.31 12.62
CA TRP A 321 22.41 26.18 11.53
C TRP A 321 21.73 25.83 10.21
N GLU A 322 21.55 24.55 9.90
CA GLU A 322 20.87 24.10 8.68
C GLU A 322 19.38 24.48 8.68
N VAL A 323 18.70 24.25 9.81
CA VAL A 323 17.29 24.64 10.01
C VAL A 323 17.10 26.15 9.80
N ASP A 324 17.98 26.94 10.43
CA ASP A 324 17.94 28.40 10.37
C ASP A 324 18.35 28.96 8.99
N SER A 325 19.28 28.31 8.31
CA SER A 325 19.79 28.73 6.99
C SER A 325 18.82 28.46 5.84
N GLY A 326 17.70 27.78 6.09
CA GLY A 326 16.73 27.49 5.02
C GLY A 326 16.69 26.04 4.58
N TYR A 327 17.63 25.19 5.04
CA TYR A 327 17.78 23.80 4.61
C TYR A 327 16.77 22.92 5.34
N GLY A 328 15.51 22.96 4.89
CA GLY A 328 14.42 22.15 5.44
C GLY A 328 13.10 22.46 4.75
N ARG A 329 12.35 21.42 4.39
CA ARG A 329 11.03 21.49 3.73
C ARG A 329 9.91 21.93 4.68
N GLY A 330 10.10 23.04 5.40
CA GLY A 330 9.02 23.73 6.11
C GLY A 330 8.09 24.47 5.14
N THR A 331 7.19 25.32 5.67
CA THR A 331 6.16 26.15 4.98
C THR A 331 6.67 27.12 3.89
N ARG A 332 7.90 26.95 3.41
CA ARG A 332 8.71 27.81 2.53
C ARG A 332 8.44 27.56 1.03
N ASN A 333 7.17 27.51 0.62
CA ASN A 333 6.80 27.34 -0.80
C ASN A 333 6.72 28.65 -1.59
N THR A 334 7.10 29.79 -1.00
CA THR A 334 7.18 31.07 -1.73
C THR A 334 8.40 31.90 -1.35
N GLY A 335 8.97 32.61 -2.34
CA GLY A 335 10.21 33.41 -2.20
C GLY A 335 10.20 34.48 -1.10
N TRP A 336 9.02 34.90 -0.60
CA TRP A 336 8.91 35.92 0.45
C TRP A 336 8.91 35.36 1.89
N GLN A 337 8.74 34.03 2.05
CA GLN A 337 8.79 33.33 3.35
C GLN A 337 10.21 32.95 3.77
N TRP A 338 11.22 33.28 2.96
CA TRP A 338 12.65 33.15 3.28
C TRP A 338 13.16 34.15 4.33
N ARG A 339 12.26 34.64 5.21
CA ARG A 339 12.70 35.38 6.39
C ARG A 339 13.37 34.37 7.31
N THR A 340 14.60 34.67 7.68
CA THR A 340 15.38 33.84 8.57
C THR A 340 14.64 33.64 9.91
N THR A 341 14.56 32.39 10.36
CA THR A 341 13.85 32.00 11.59
C THR A 341 14.79 31.85 12.78
N TRP A 342 15.99 32.45 12.72
CA TRP A 342 16.99 32.42 13.79
C TRP A 342 16.31 32.76 15.13
N GLY A 343 16.34 31.80 16.06
CA GLY A 343 15.77 31.95 17.40
C GLY A 343 14.27 31.67 17.53
N ILE A 344 13.59 31.12 16.51
CA ILE A 344 12.13 30.92 16.54
C ILE A 344 11.73 29.43 16.56
N TRP A 345 12.28 28.60 15.66
CA TRP A 345 11.89 27.19 15.48
C TRP A 345 13.08 26.22 15.64
N GLN A 346 13.91 26.47 16.65
CA GLN A 346 15.17 25.76 16.87
C GLN A 346 14.92 24.51 17.71
N SER A 347 15.08 23.34 17.09
CA SER A 347 15.26 22.08 17.81
C SER A 347 16.28 21.25 17.05
N ASP A 348 17.21 20.67 17.79
CA ASP A 348 18.18 19.71 17.28
C ASP A 348 18.08 18.37 18.03
N TRP A 349 19.09 17.52 17.85
CA TRP A 349 19.20 16.26 18.56
C TRP A 349 19.22 16.43 20.09
N GLU A 350 19.95 17.40 20.61
CA GLU A 350 20.07 17.61 22.06
C GLU A 350 18.76 18.15 22.64
N ASP A 351 18.04 18.99 21.92
CA ASP A 351 16.71 19.45 22.32
C ASP A 351 15.67 18.32 22.25
N TYR A 352 15.73 17.46 21.23
CA TYR A 352 14.88 16.26 21.17
C TYR A 352 15.17 15.31 22.35
N LYS A 353 16.45 15.12 22.69
CA LYS A 353 16.86 14.33 23.86
C LYS A 353 16.30 14.90 25.15
N LYS A 354 16.44 16.21 25.39
CA LYS A 354 15.84 16.89 26.55
C LYS A 354 14.32 16.73 26.56
N PHE A 355 13.67 16.93 25.42
CA PHE A 355 12.23 16.76 25.26
C PHE A 355 11.80 15.35 25.70
N ILE A 356 12.34 14.30 25.07
CA ILE A 356 11.98 12.91 25.38
C ILE A 356 12.23 12.54 26.84
N LEU A 357 13.37 12.94 27.40
CA LEU A 357 13.71 12.64 28.80
C LEU A 357 12.82 13.39 29.81
N SER A 358 12.30 14.56 29.44
CA SER A 358 11.38 15.35 30.26
C SER A 358 9.93 14.88 30.22
N GLN A 359 9.51 14.18 29.16
CA GLN A 359 8.14 13.70 29.05
C GLN A 359 7.86 12.63 30.11
N GLU A 360 6.73 12.76 30.81
CA GLU A 360 6.30 11.77 31.79
C GLU A 360 5.82 10.48 31.08
N GLU A 361 5.12 10.65 29.96
CA GLU A 361 4.54 9.59 29.14
C GLU A 361 5.60 8.70 28.50
N SER A 362 6.83 9.17 28.36
CA SER A 362 7.95 8.38 27.83
C SER A 362 8.57 7.45 28.89
N ARG A 363 8.27 7.62 30.19
CA ARG A 363 8.74 6.70 31.22
C ARG A 363 8.08 5.33 31.04
N LEU A 364 8.87 4.26 31.19
CA LEU A 364 8.42 2.90 30.89
C LEU A 364 7.16 2.46 31.65
N ASP A 365 7.06 2.79 32.94
CA ASP A 365 5.92 2.47 33.80
C ASP A 365 4.64 3.21 33.36
N VAL A 366 4.77 4.49 33.00
CA VAL A 366 3.66 5.33 32.52
C VAL A 366 3.22 4.88 31.13
N ALA A 367 4.17 4.67 30.23
CA ALA A 367 3.92 4.20 28.88
C ALA A 367 3.22 2.84 28.87
N ALA A 368 3.67 1.89 29.70
CA ALA A 368 3.02 0.59 29.86
C ALA A 368 1.55 0.74 30.28
N LYS A 369 1.27 1.64 31.24
CA LYS A 369 -0.09 1.92 31.70
C LYS A 369 -0.98 2.54 30.61
N ILE A 370 -0.47 3.53 29.87
CA ILE A 370 -1.24 4.21 28.81
C ILE A 370 -1.49 3.26 27.63
N THR A 371 -0.46 2.53 27.21
CA THR A 371 -0.51 1.65 26.03
C THR A 371 -1.20 0.32 26.29
N GLY A 372 -1.37 -0.06 27.56
CA GLY A 372 -1.86 -1.37 27.98
C GLY A 372 -0.86 -2.52 27.76
N LEU A 373 0.40 -2.18 27.46
CA LEU A 373 1.44 -3.17 27.16
C LEU A 373 2.19 -3.60 28.43
N ASN A 374 2.74 -4.81 28.38
CA ASN A 374 3.68 -5.26 29.40
C ASN A 374 5.00 -4.47 29.28
N PRO A 375 5.51 -3.85 30.37
CA PRO A 375 6.77 -3.11 30.33
C PRO A 375 7.97 -3.95 29.87
N ASP A 376 7.97 -5.25 30.13
CA ASP A 376 9.05 -6.13 29.67
C ASP A 376 9.03 -6.34 28.15
N ASP A 377 7.84 -6.36 27.54
CA ASP A 377 7.70 -6.43 26.08
C ASP A 377 8.13 -5.12 25.41
N ILE A 378 7.85 -3.96 26.04
CA ILE A 378 8.36 -2.66 25.57
C ILE A 378 9.89 -2.64 25.63
N ARG A 379 10.49 -3.09 26.74
CA ARG A 379 11.95 -3.16 26.89
C ARG A 379 12.57 -4.10 25.86
N LYS A 380 11.97 -5.28 25.67
CA LYS A 380 12.42 -6.25 24.67
C LYS A 380 12.31 -5.71 23.24
N ALA A 381 11.27 -4.94 22.93
CA ALA A 381 11.15 -4.26 21.65
C ALA A 381 12.29 -3.24 21.45
N ALA A 382 12.60 -2.41 22.45
CA ALA A 382 13.72 -1.47 22.40
C ALA A 382 15.08 -2.18 22.20
N GLU A 383 15.28 -3.31 22.89
CA GLU A 383 16.47 -4.13 22.71
C GLU A 383 16.59 -4.67 21.29
N TRP A 384 15.50 -5.18 20.72
CA TRP A 384 15.51 -5.72 19.36
C TRP A 384 15.82 -4.65 18.32
N ILE A 385 15.25 -3.45 18.45
CA ILE A 385 15.42 -2.41 17.41
C ILE A 385 16.77 -1.69 17.46
N ALA A 386 17.44 -1.63 18.62
CA ALA A 386 18.57 -0.72 18.80
C ALA A 386 19.76 -1.28 19.59
N ARG A 387 19.60 -2.29 20.46
CA ARG A 387 20.72 -2.74 21.31
C ARG A 387 21.86 -3.32 20.45
N PRO A 388 23.09 -2.81 20.57
CA PRO A 388 24.22 -3.36 19.82
C PRO A 388 24.46 -4.84 20.14
N VAL A 389 24.67 -5.64 19.10
CA VAL A 389 25.13 -7.04 19.21
C VAL A 389 26.52 -7.11 18.59
N ASN A 390 27.51 -7.55 19.36
CA ASN A 390 28.91 -7.57 18.93
C ASN A 390 29.41 -6.20 18.41
N GLY A 391 29.00 -5.11 19.06
CA GLY A 391 29.38 -3.75 18.71
C GLY A 391 28.69 -3.17 17.47
N LYS A 392 27.71 -3.88 16.88
CA LYS A 392 26.95 -3.39 15.71
C LYS A 392 25.49 -3.18 16.08
N LEU A 393 24.95 -2.04 15.66
CA LEU A 393 23.51 -1.76 15.78
C LEU A 393 22.70 -2.72 14.88
N PRO A 394 21.53 -3.20 15.31
CA PRO A 394 20.65 -4.01 14.47
C PRO A 394 20.18 -3.24 13.23
N LYS A 395 20.07 -3.89 12.07
CA LYS A 395 19.44 -3.30 10.88
C LYS A 395 17.92 -3.31 11.02
N THR A 396 17.38 -2.23 11.57
CA THR A 396 15.94 -2.12 11.82
C THR A 396 15.25 -1.27 10.75
N SER A 397 14.21 -1.83 10.12
CA SER A 397 13.28 -1.10 9.26
C SER A 397 11.93 -0.93 9.94
N PHE A 398 11.35 0.25 9.78
CA PHE A 398 10.10 0.71 10.38
C PHE A 398 9.04 0.84 9.29
N MET A 399 8.02 -0.01 9.36
CA MET A 399 6.84 0.05 8.50
C MET A 399 5.66 0.59 9.28
N LEU A 400 4.89 1.48 8.66
CA LEU A 400 3.60 1.91 9.20
C LEU A 400 2.48 1.79 8.17
N GLU A 401 1.28 1.43 8.62
CA GLU A 401 0.06 1.54 7.81
C GLU A 401 -1.15 2.05 8.62
N LYS A 402 -2.33 1.90 8.03
CA LYS A 402 -3.63 2.42 8.43
C LYS A 402 -3.94 2.29 9.94
N GLY A 403 -3.52 1.23 10.62
CA GLY A 403 -3.76 1.11 12.07
C GLY A 403 -3.06 2.19 12.90
N ASN A 404 -1.93 2.69 12.40
CA ASN A 404 -1.13 3.72 13.04
C ASN A 404 -1.66 5.13 12.71
N TYR A 405 -1.80 5.48 11.43
CA TYR A 405 -2.09 6.88 11.07
C TYR A 405 -3.57 7.19 10.83
N TRP A 406 -4.49 6.21 10.77
CA TRP A 406 -5.94 6.46 10.85
C TRP A 406 -6.48 6.57 12.28
N SER A 407 -5.62 6.48 13.27
CA SER A 407 -5.92 6.84 14.66
C SER A 407 -5.39 8.24 14.96
N ASN A 408 -4.17 8.37 15.49
CA ASN A 408 -3.55 9.65 15.84
C ASN A 408 -2.49 10.05 14.79
N ASN A 409 -2.96 10.45 13.60
CA ASN A 409 -2.16 10.62 12.38
C ASN A 409 -0.78 11.27 12.56
N TYR A 410 -0.75 12.58 12.80
CA TYR A 410 0.49 13.37 12.76
C TYR A 410 1.47 12.92 13.85
N MET A 411 0.99 12.81 15.09
CA MET A 411 1.84 12.42 16.21
C MET A 411 2.40 11.01 16.05
N ASN A 412 1.60 10.05 15.57
CA ASN A 412 2.05 8.68 15.37
C ASN A 412 3.10 8.58 14.26
N THR A 413 2.92 9.33 13.17
CA THR A 413 3.87 9.33 12.04
C THR A 413 5.15 10.07 12.40
N ALA A 414 5.07 11.24 13.04
CA ALA A 414 6.24 12.01 13.48
C ALA A 414 7.08 11.25 14.52
N SER A 415 6.43 10.65 15.54
CA SER A 415 7.14 9.90 16.59
C SER A 415 7.76 8.59 16.07
N LEU A 416 7.13 7.92 15.10
CA LEU A 416 7.75 6.77 14.44
C LEU A 416 8.96 7.19 13.61
N SER A 417 8.85 8.29 12.85
CA SER A 417 9.98 8.83 12.08
C SER A 417 11.16 9.12 13.01
N ALA A 418 10.92 9.83 14.12
CA ALA A 418 11.94 10.13 15.10
C ALA A 418 12.57 8.86 15.70
N LEU A 419 11.75 7.87 16.08
CA LEU A 419 12.24 6.58 16.57
C LEU A 419 13.10 5.85 15.52
N GLY A 420 12.69 5.87 14.25
CA GLY A 420 13.46 5.27 13.17
C GLY A 420 14.80 5.97 12.95
N LEU A 421 14.80 7.31 12.90
CA LEU A 421 15.98 8.12 12.67
C LEU A 421 17.03 7.93 13.78
N ILE A 422 16.62 7.87 15.05
CA ILE A 422 17.58 7.60 16.15
C ILE A 422 18.16 6.18 16.09
N CYS A 423 17.45 5.23 15.48
CA CYS A 423 17.95 3.87 15.22
C CYS A 423 18.78 3.79 13.93
N GLY A 424 19.09 4.93 13.29
CA GLY A 424 19.86 5.01 12.06
C GLY A 424 19.10 4.56 10.81
N ALA A 425 17.76 4.52 10.87
CA ALA A 425 16.92 4.23 9.71
C ALA A 425 16.67 5.48 8.87
N GLY A 426 16.88 5.35 7.56
CA GLY A 426 16.80 6.45 6.60
C GLY A 426 17.62 6.14 5.37
N ASN A 427 16.97 5.75 4.27
CA ASN A 427 17.58 5.50 2.95
C ASN A 427 18.85 4.63 2.95
N ARG A 428 18.90 3.61 3.82
CA ARG A 428 20.02 2.66 3.96
C ARG A 428 19.55 1.22 3.79
N PRO A 429 20.34 0.32 3.16
CA PRO A 429 19.96 -1.08 2.99
C PRO A 429 19.57 -1.77 4.30
N GLY A 430 18.33 -2.25 4.40
CA GLY A 430 17.80 -2.90 5.60
C GLY A 430 17.46 -1.96 6.77
N ARG A 431 17.49 -0.64 6.55
CA ARG A 431 17.26 0.40 7.56
C ARG A 431 16.39 1.52 6.98
N MET A 432 15.12 1.21 6.77
CA MET A 432 14.17 2.10 6.11
C MET A 432 13.04 2.53 7.04
N ILE A 433 12.54 3.74 6.84
CA ILE A 433 11.26 4.21 7.38
C ILE A 433 10.36 4.38 6.17
N SER A 434 9.27 3.63 6.10
CA SER A 434 8.38 3.68 4.93
C SER A 434 6.99 3.18 5.26
N ARG A 435 5.99 3.69 4.54
CA ARG A 435 4.69 3.04 4.52
C ARG A 435 4.77 1.68 3.84
N GLY A 436 3.88 0.79 4.24
CA GLY A 436 3.68 -0.49 3.56
C GLY A 436 2.82 -0.39 2.29
N GLY A 437 2.06 0.70 2.13
CA GLY A 437 1.15 0.98 1.02
C GLY A 437 -0.26 0.36 1.16
N GLY A 438 -1.21 0.91 0.41
CA GLY A 438 -2.57 0.39 0.29
C GLY A 438 -2.83 -0.11 -1.13
N HIS A 439 -3.23 0.81 -2.00
CA HIS A 439 -3.27 0.63 -3.45
C HIS A 439 -1.93 0.95 -4.10
N GLN A 440 -1.78 0.58 -5.38
CA GLN A 440 -0.72 1.11 -6.24
C GLN A 440 -0.79 2.63 -6.37
N ARG A 441 0.31 3.26 -6.77
CA ARG A 441 0.40 4.70 -6.97
C ARG A 441 0.19 5.04 -8.44
N GLY A 442 -0.63 6.06 -8.71
CA GLY A 442 -0.88 6.53 -10.07
C GLY A 442 -1.20 8.01 -10.16
N MET A 443 -0.95 8.82 -9.13
CA MET A 443 -1.38 10.23 -9.12
C MET A 443 -0.42 11.21 -8.41
N MET A 444 0.40 10.76 -7.46
CA MET A 444 1.28 11.63 -6.67
C MET A 444 2.54 10.89 -6.22
N GLY A 445 3.66 11.63 -6.10
CA GLY A 445 4.84 11.20 -5.35
C GLY A 445 4.51 10.94 -3.87
N ALA A 446 5.42 10.30 -3.15
CA ALA A 446 5.37 10.24 -1.71
C ALA A 446 5.68 11.64 -1.16
N GLY A 447 4.62 12.34 -0.77
CA GLY A 447 4.65 13.80 -0.77
C GLY A 447 3.30 14.30 -1.23
N GLY A 448 2.30 14.20 -0.35
CA GLY A 448 1.00 14.80 -0.61
C GLY A 448 1.12 16.31 -0.44
N GLY A 449 1.47 17.03 -1.51
CA GLY A 449 1.51 18.49 -1.50
C GLY A 449 2.11 19.02 -2.79
N SER A 450 1.23 19.46 -3.69
CA SER A 450 1.51 20.48 -4.69
C SER A 450 2.10 21.74 -4.05
#